data_AF-A0A847NLT4-F1
#
_entry.id   AF-A0A847NLT4-F1
#
_cell.length_a   1.000
_cell.length_b   1.000
_cell.length_c   1.000
_cell.angle_alpha   90.00
_cell.angle_beta   90.00
_cell.angle_gamma   90.00
#
_symmetry.space_group_name_H-M   'P 1'
#
loop_
_entity.id
_entity.type
_entity.pdbx_description
1 polymer ?
#
loop_
_entity_poly.entity_id
_entity_poly.type
_entity_poly.pdbx_seq_one_letter_code
_entity_poly.pdbx_strand_id
1 'polypeptide(L)'
;MDPNYKELYEKYKILKEENKRLGDEVELLKKIISKEESEANSSTDFIMVKETSLDLNDSLVTMNSPSEEKIKLFMTLFKGRNDICAKRWRNKPGYSPYCFNDFKPGICNKPKVKCSKCKSSDFASLDKERIEGHLLGKYVLGLYPMTSDDTCFLLAIDFDETTWSEDVKVVMKICKENNIPVYAERSRSGDGCHLWFFFENEIKASLARKFGTVILDISMEECEKIKFSSYDRLFPSQDFLPKDGFGNLIALPLQKSAREHGNSVFIDENLEVIDDQWKYLSQIQKVSEDDISRVTKIPKSTDLGTEAETLRVDKQSIIITKNDFPEIVVLERCRGIKISKHGLSPKGLLLLRKLASYANPEFYAKQAMRLSTYGTPRVSVVYDEGDESNILPRGVEVELLKIFDENNIKYLINNTRYNGKEIRVEFKGQLTDKQEEAFCELSKYNEGVLSATTGFGKTVIGARVIAEKRRPTLILVHTKELAKQWKARLEQFLQISELIEKDKNNKSLIGQLGGGKKQLSGIIDIAIMQSMFEKDKGVKQLINQYGLIIVDECHHISATNFSRIISSANAKYIYGLTATPIRKDGHHPIIFMHCGPIR
;
A
#
# COMPACT_ATOMS: atom_id res chain seq x y z
N MET A 1 29.26 36.58 46.05
CA MET A 1 29.74 35.47 45.21
C MET A 1 28.54 34.59 44.91
N ASP A 2 28.21 34.48 43.64
CA ASP A 2 26.95 33.90 43.16
C ASP A 2 26.87 32.40 43.49
N PRO A 3 25.85 31.90 44.21
CA PRO A 3 25.74 30.51 44.65
C PRO A 3 25.79 29.47 43.52
N ASN A 4 25.53 29.87 42.28
CA ASN A 4 25.54 29.01 41.10
C ASN A 4 26.97 28.59 40.65
N TYR A 5 28.00 29.38 40.97
CA TYR A 5 29.37 29.10 40.53
C TYR A 5 30.01 27.94 41.31
N LYS A 6 29.73 27.82 42.61
CA LYS A 6 30.26 26.72 43.44
C LYS A 6 29.70 25.37 43.01
N GLU A 7 28.41 25.32 42.69
CA GLU A 7 27.78 24.07 42.24
C GLU A 7 28.29 23.63 40.87
N LEU A 8 28.46 24.58 39.94
CA LEU A 8 29.06 24.29 38.64
C LEU A 8 30.51 23.81 38.75
N TYR A 9 31.29 24.40 39.66
CA TYR A 9 32.69 24.05 39.86
C TYR A 9 32.86 22.65 40.47
N GLU A 10 31.98 22.24 41.39
CA GLU A 10 31.99 20.87 41.92
C GLU A 10 31.53 19.84 40.87
N LYS A 11 30.50 20.15 40.06
CA LYS A 11 30.12 19.29 38.92
C LYS A 11 31.26 19.13 37.90
N TYR A 12 32.00 20.21 37.63
CA TYR A 12 33.16 20.16 36.74
C TYR A 12 34.28 19.27 37.28
N LYS A 13 34.55 19.30 38.61
CA LYS A 13 35.55 18.42 39.22
C LYS A 13 35.17 16.95 39.09
N ILE A 14 33.91 16.61 39.37
CA ILE A 14 33.40 15.24 39.26
C ILE A 14 33.55 14.73 37.82
N LEU A 15 33.13 15.52 36.82
CA LEU A 15 33.29 15.20 35.41
C LEU A 15 34.74 15.03 34.97
N LYS A 16 35.66 15.77 35.59
CA LYS A 16 37.10 15.68 35.29
C LYS A 16 37.72 14.42 35.89
N GLU A 17 37.31 14.01 37.09
CA GLU A 17 37.72 12.75 37.70
C GLU A 17 37.18 11.54 36.93
N GLU A 18 35.92 11.59 36.49
CA GLU A 18 35.30 10.51 35.73
C GLU A 18 35.92 10.34 34.34
N ASN A 19 36.23 11.45 33.64
CA ASN A 19 36.98 11.38 32.39
C ASN A 19 38.39 10.80 32.56
N LYS A 20 39.05 11.10 33.69
CA LYS A 20 40.35 10.50 33.98
C LYS A 20 40.22 8.99 34.17
N ARG A 21 39.21 8.53 34.93
CA ARG A 21 38.94 7.10 35.15
C ARG A 21 38.67 6.36 33.84
N LEU A 22 37.83 6.93 32.98
CA LEU A 22 37.52 6.35 31.67
C LEU A 22 38.76 6.33 30.76
N GLY A 23 39.62 7.35 30.82
CA GLY A 23 40.89 7.37 30.12
C GLY A 23 41.82 6.22 30.55
N ASP A 24 41.95 6.01 31.86
CA ASP A 24 42.76 4.92 32.44
C ASP A 24 42.21 3.53 32.04
N GLU A 25 40.89 3.37 32.00
CA GLU A 25 40.21 2.13 31.60
C GLU A 25 40.40 1.82 30.11
N VAL A 26 40.33 2.83 29.24
CA VAL A 26 40.64 2.68 27.81
C VAL A 26 42.12 2.33 27.59
N GLU A 27 43.04 2.89 28.37
CA GLU A 27 44.46 2.53 28.26
C GLU A 27 44.72 1.08 28.71
N LEU A 28 44.01 0.61 29.74
CA LEU A 28 44.07 -0.79 30.19
C LEU A 28 43.54 -1.75 29.11
N LEU A 29 42.40 -1.43 28.50
CA LEU A 29 41.81 -2.24 27.42
C LEU A 29 42.71 -2.28 26.19
N LYS A 30 43.35 -1.17 25.82
CA LYS A 30 44.35 -1.13 24.75
C LYS A 30 45.56 -2.02 25.03
N LYS A 31 46.03 -2.06 26.30
CA LYS A 31 47.12 -2.97 26.70
C LYS A 31 46.71 -4.43 26.59
N ILE A 32 45.47 -4.78 26.94
CA ILE A 32 44.93 -6.15 26.81
C ILE A 32 44.90 -6.57 25.34
N ILE A 33 44.34 -5.72 24.46
CA ILE A 33 44.24 -5.99 23.02
C ILE A 33 45.65 -6.14 22.39
N SER A 34 46.59 -5.28 22.75
CA SER A 34 47.97 -5.37 22.24
C SER A 34 48.69 -6.65 22.67
N LYS A 35 48.28 -7.24 23.81
CA LYS A 35 48.85 -8.49 24.32
C LYS A 35 48.30 -9.70 23.56
N GLU A 36 46.99 -9.69 23.26
CA GLU A 36 46.34 -10.71 22.41
C GLU A 36 46.87 -10.67 20.97
N GLU A 37 47.13 -9.49 20.41
CA GLU A 37 47.73 -9.36 19.06
C GLU A 37 49.20 -9.81 19.02
N SER A 38 49.94 -9.71 20.13
CA SER A 38 51.32 -10.18 20.23
C SER A 38 51.42 -11.70 20.39
N GLU A 39 50.42 -12.34 21.02
CA GLU A 39 50.34 -13.80 21.16
C GLU A 39 49.81 -14.48 19.88
N ALA A 40 49.03 -13.79 19.05
CA ALA A 40 48.54 -14.30 17.77
C ALA A 40 49.60 -14.30 16.65
N ASN A 41 50.66 -13.47 16.74
CA ASN A 41 51.63 -13.26 15.67
C ASN A 41 52.95 -14.06 15.79
N SER A 42 53.11 -14.93 16.79
CA SER A 42 54.36 -15.71 17.00
C SER A 42 54.29 -17.18 16.60
N SER A 43 53.26 -17.65 15.89
CA SER A 43 53.15 -19.08 15.55
C SER A 43 52.47 -19.33 14.21
N THR A 44 53.22 -19.07 13.14
CA THR A 44 53.04 -19.70 11.82
C THR A 44 54.19 -20.67 11.59
N ASP A 45 53.95 -21.97 11.82
CA ASP A 45 54.31 -23.07 10.90
C ASP A 45 53.91 -24.45 11.46
N PHE A 46 53.20 -25.21 10.61
CA PHE A 46 52.94 -26.66 10.56
C PHE A 46 53.10 -27.54 11.83
N ILE A 47 52.04 -28.30 12.19
CA ILE A 47 51.99 -29.79 12.34
C ILE A 47 50.65 -30.26 12.97
N MET A 48 50.23 -31.46 12.55
CA MET A 48 49.04 -32.25 12.94
C MET A 48 48.90 -32.59 14.46
N VAL A 49 47.67 -32.97 14.84
CA VAL A 49 47.24 -33.74 16.06
C VAL A 49 47.13 -32.86 17.33
N LYS A 50 46.05 -32.79 18.12
CA LYS A 50 45.26 -33.86 18.77
C LYS A 50 43.94 -33.34 19.37
N GLU A 51 43.00 -34.26 19.58
CA GLU A 51 41.67 -34.14 20.20
C GLU A 51 41.62 -33.47 21.60
N THR A 52 40.38 -33.14 21.99
CA THR A 52 39.80 -32.81 23.32
C THR A 52 39.97 -31.37 23.80
N SER A 53 38.94 -30.61 24.20
CA SER A 53 37.47 -30.74 24.28
C SER A 53 36.96 -29.33 24.66
N LEU A 54 35.90 -28.76 24.06
CA LEU A 54 34.52 -28.84 24.55
C LEU A 54 33.58 -28.13 23.55
N ASP A 55 32.84 -28.94 22.80
CA ASP A 55 31.45 -28.82 22.31
C ASP A 55 30.83 -27.44 21.99
N LEU A 56 30.94 -27.01 20.73
CA LEU A 56 29.96 -26.14 20.05
C LEU A 56 29.84 -26.46 18.53
N ASN A 57 29.95 -27.75 18.15
CA ASN A 57 29.56 -28.20 16.81
C ASN A 57 28.26 -29.01 16.93
N ASP A 58 27.11 -28.33 16.89
CA ASP A 58 25.91 -28.98 16.35
C ASP A 58 26.25 -29.34 14.90
N SER A 59 26.38 -30.64 14.61
CA SER A 59 26.71 -31.16 13.29
C SER A 59 25.77 -30.59 12.23
N LEU A 60 26.31 -29.93 11.20
CA LEU A 60 25.54 -29.42 10.07
C LEU A 60 24.64 -30.53 9.50
N VAL A 61 23.33 -30.26 9.43
CA VAL A 61 22.35 -31.19 8.86
C VAL A 61 22.44 -31.11 7.33
N THR A 62 22.67 -32.22 6.66
CA THR A 62 22.82 -32.29 5.19
C THR A 62 21.75 -33.18 4.58
N MET A 63 21.71 -33.28 3.25
CA MET A 63 20.83 -34.23 2.55
C MET A 63 21.10 -35.70 2.93
N ASN A 64 22.25 -36.00 3.52
CA ASN A 64 22.61 -37.34 3.99
C ASN A 64 22.31 -37.57 5.48
N SER A 65 21.97 -36.53 6.23
CA SER A 65 21.60 -36.65 7.65
C SER A 65 20.32 -37.48 7.84
N PRO A 66 20.14 -38.12 9.01
CA PRO A 66 18.91 -38.82 9.37
C PRO A 66 17.66 -37.95 9.21
N SER A 67 16.53 -38.58 8.83
CA SER A 67 15.24 -37.88 8.70
C SER A 67 14.83 -37.15 9.98
N GLU A 68 15.20 -37.70 11.15
CA GLU A 68 14.93 -37.11 12.46
C GLU A 68 15.53 -35.70 12.60
N GLU A 69 16.82 -35.56 12.28
CA GLU A 69 17.56 -34.31 12.41
C GLU A 69 17.00 -33.26 11.44
N LYS A 70 16.67 -33.68 10.21
CA LYS A 70 16.05 -32.83 9.19
C LYS A 70 14.69 -32.30 9.65
N ILE A 71 13.84 -33.17 10.19
CA ILE A 71 12.52 -32.76 10.69
C ILE A 71 12.67 -31.81 11.89
N LYS A 72 13.61 -32.10 12.81
CA LYS A 72 13.90 -31.23 13.95
C LYS A 72 14.34 -29.84 13.48
N LEU A 73 15.29 -29.75 12.55
CA LEU A 73 15.73 -28.49 11.94
C LEU A 73 14.58 -27.75 11.24
N PHE A 74 13.74 -28.45 10.48
CA PHE A 74 12.59 -27.84 9.82
C PHE A 74 11.64 -27.20 10.85
N MET A 75 11.36 -27.90 11.94
CA MET A 75 10.48 -27.41 13.01
C MET A 75 11.10 -26.27 13.85
N THR A 76 12.43 -26.12 13.89
CA THR A 76 13.05 -24.98 14.58
C THR A 76 12.96 -23.68 13.78
N LEU A 77 12.89 -23.78 12.44
CA LEU A 77 12.80 -22.65 11.52
C LEU A 77 11.35 -22.23 11.27
N PHE A 78 10.49 -23.16 10.85
CA PHE A 78 9.09 -22.87 10.48
C PHE A 78 8.16 -22.92 11.70
N LYS A 79 8.44 -22.08 12.69
CA LYS A 79 7.65 -21.96 13.92
C LYS A 79 6.47 -21.01 13.78
N GLY A 80 5.35 -21.39 14.40
CA GLY A 80 4.12 -20.61 14.51
C GLY A 80 3.19 -21.29 15.50
N ARG A 81 1.92 -21.47 15.15
CA ARG A 81 0.99 -22.26 15.97
C ARG A 81 1.35 -23.74 15.94
N ASN A 82 1.52 -24.31 17.14
CA ASN A 82 1.78 -25.73 17.31
C ASN A 82 0.50 -26.54 17.51
N ASP A 83 -0.57 -25.90 17.98
CA ASP A 83 -1.86 -26.54 18.26
C ASP A 83 -2.68 -26.84 17.00
N ILE A 84 -2.34 -26.21 15.87
CA ILE A 84 -3.07 -26.36 14.62
C ILE A 84 -2.20 -26.11 13.39
N CYS A 85 -2.38 -26.94 12.36
CA CYS A 85 -1.84 -26.70 11.03
C CYS A 85 -2.95 -26.59 9.97
N ALA A 86 -2.62 -26.08 8.79
CA ALA A 86 -3.51 -26.07 7.64
C ALA A 86 -3.19 -27.24 6.71
N LYS A 87 -4.21 -27.77 6.02
CA LYS A 87 -4.05 -28.81 5.00
C LYS A 87 -4.67 -28.35 3.68
N ARG A 88 -3.93 -28.51 2.59
CA ARG A 88 -4.40 -28.19 1.23
C ARG A 88 -5.46 -29.18 0.78
N TRP A 89 -6.46 -28.69 0.06
CA TRP A 89 -7.48 -29.54 -0.56
C TRP A 89 -6.88 -30.29 -1.76
N ARG A 90 -7.29 -31.55 -1.95
CA ARG A 90 -6.80 -32.38 -3.08
C ARG A 90 -7.45 -31.99 -4.41
N ASN A 91 -8.73 -31.61 -4.40
CA ASN A 91 -9.53 -31.45 -5.63
C ASN A 91 -9.76 -29.98 -6.04
N LYS A 92 -9.34 -29.02 -5.22
CA LYS A 92 -9.47 -27.58 -5.51
C LYS A 92 -8.29 -26.81 -4.91
N PRO A 93 -7.89 -25.67 -5.49
CA PRO A 93 -6.93 -24.78 -4.85
C PRO A 93 -7.54 -24.23 -3.55
N GLY A 94 -6.82 -24.38 -2.43
CA GLY A 94 -7.24 -23.85 -1.14
C GLY A 94 -6.71 -24.66 0.03
N TYR A 95 -6.75 -24.04 1.21
CA TYR A 95 -6.36 -24.62 2.47
C TYR A 95 -7.52 -24.53 3.46
N SER A 96 -7.56 -25.45 4.41
CA SER A 96 -8.41 -25.32 5.59
C SER A 96 -7.66 -25.80 6.83
N PRO A 97 -8.10 -25.42 8.03
CA PRO A 97 -7.60 -26.03 9.26
C PRO A 97 -7.65 -27.55 9.16
N TYR A 98 -6.52 -28.21 9.44
CA TYR A 98 -6.44 -29.66 9.41
C TYR A 98 -7.15 -30.20 10.65
N CYS A 99 -8.26 -30.91 10.42
CA CYS A 99 -9.04 -31.58 11.44
C CYS A 99 -9.14 -33.07 11.13
N PHE A 100 -9.00 -33.96 12.12
CA PHE A 100 -9.20 -35.41 11.91
C PHE A 100 -10.67 -35.77 11.73
N ASN A 101 -11.57 -34.88 12.15
CA ASN A 101 -13.01 -35.03 11.94
C ASN A 101 -13.48 -34.43 10.61
N ASP A 102 -12.57 -33.97 9.75
CA ASP A 102 -12.97 -33.27 8.54
C ASP A 102 -13.83 -34.14 7.62
N PHE A 103 -14.97 -33.58 7.19
CA PHE A 103 -16.00 -34.26 6.37
C PHE A 103 -16.61 -35.55 6.96
N LYS A 104 -16.43 -35.85 8.25
CA LYS A 104 -17.13 -36.99 8.89
C LYS A 104 -18.63 -36.68 9.04
N PRO A 105 -19.54 -37.48 8.44
CA PRO A 105 -20.99 -37.26 8.56
C PRO A 105 -21.45 -37.25 10.02
N GLY A 106 -22.32 -36.30 10.38
CA GLY A 106 -22.83 -36.15 11.75
C GLY A 106 -21.86 -35.52 12.76
N ILE A 107 -20.57 -35.38 12.43
CA ILE A 107 -19.55 -34.77 13.31
C ILE A 107 -19.08 -33.42 12.77
N CYS A 108 -18.71 -33.35 11.49
CA CYS A 108 -18.26 -32.11 10.85
C CYS A 108 -19.36 -31.53 9.97
N ASN A 109 -19.79 -30.31 10.30
CA ASN A 109 -20.85 -29.60 9.60
C ASN A 109 -20.32 -28.57 8.59
N LYS A 110 -19.13 -28.78 8.01
CA LYS A 110 -18.65 -27.92 6.92
C LYS A 110 -19.59 -28.02 5.70
N PRO A 111 -19.87 -26.92 4.97
CA PRO A 111 -19.40 -25.55 5.19
C PRO A 111 -20.32 -24.71 6.10
N LYS A 112 -21.39 -25.29 6.67
CA LYS A 112 -22.42 -24.57 7.44
C LYS A 112 -21.89 -23.93 8.73
N VAL A 113 -20.86 -24.52 9.35
CA VAL A 113 -20.23 -24.01 10.58
C VAL A 113 -18.75 -23.74 10.33
N LYS A 114 -18.25 -22.56 10.77
CA LYS A 114 -16.82 -22.24 10.74
C LYS A 114 -16.04 -23.14 11.68
N CYS A 115 -14.88 -23.63 11.25
CA CYS A 115 -14.01 -24.50 12.06
C CYS A 115 -13.72 -23.94 13.45
N SER A 116 -13.45 -22.64 13.55
CA SER A 116 -13.13 -22.01 14.84
C SER A 116 -14.27 -21.97 15.84
N LYS A 117 -15.51 -22.24 15.40
CA LYS A 117 -16.69 -22.33 16.27
C LYS A 117 -17.24 -23.77 16.35
N CYS A 118 -16.53 -24.74 15.78
CA CYS A 118 -16.95 -26.13 15.75
C CYS A 118 -16.64 -26.78 17.10
N LYS A 119 -17.66 -27.22 17.84
CA LYS A 119 -17.48 -27.91 19.13
C LYS A 119 -16.87 -29.31 19.00
N SER A 120 -16.96 -29.91 17.81
CA SER A 120 -16.44 -31.25 17.50
C SER A 120 -15.09 -31.18 16.76
N SER A 121 -14.42 -30.03 16.77
CA SER A 121 -13.11 -29.89 16.13
C SER A 121 -12.06 -30.73 16.85
N ASP A 122 -11.32 -31.51 16.07
CA ASP A 122 -10.18 -32.29 16.51
C ASP A 122 -9.00 -31.91 15.61
N PHE A 123 -8.35 -30.79 15.94
CA PHE A 123 -7.35 -30.16 15.10
C PHE A 123 -6.01 -30.89 15.20
N ALA A 124 -5.35 -31.06 14.06
CA ALA A 124 -4.03 -31.65 14.00
C ALA A 124 -2.96 -30.61 14.37
N SER A 125 -2.20 -30.91 15.42
CA SER A 125 -0.99 -30.18 15.79
C SER A 125 0.06 -30.24 14.67
N LEU A 126 0.90 -29.20 14.60
CA LEU A 126 2.07 -29.21 13.74
C LEU A 126 3.23 -29.97 14.41
N ASP A 127 3.12 -31.30 14.43
CA ASP A 127 4.12 -32.18 15.03
C ASP A 127 5.02 -32.88 13.99
N LYS A 128 5.97 -33.65 14.50
CA LYS A 128 6.94 -34.40 13.71
C LYS A 128 6.29 -35.33 12.67
N GLU A 129 5.23 -36.05 13.04
CA GLU A 129 4.54 -36.97 12.12
C GLU A 129 3.88 -36.19 10.96
N ARG A 130 3.30 -35.02 11.27
CA ARG A 130 2.66 -34.15 10.27
C ARG A 130 3.71 -33.55 9.34
N ILE A 131 4.85 -33.09 9.86
CA ILE A 131 5.96 -32.58 9.05
C ILE A 131 6.57 -33.68 8.17
N GLU A 132 6.80 -34.88 8.71
CA GLU A 132 7.27 -36.01 7.91
C GLU A 132 6.30 -36.32 6.76
N GLY A 133 4.99 -36.37 7.05
CA GLY A 133 3.97 -36.58 6.03
C GLY A 133 3.95 -35.50 4.94
N HIS A 134 4.25 -34.25 5.30
CA HIS A 134 4.41 -33.16 4.35
C HIS A 134 5.64 -33.34 3.44
N LEU A 135 6.80 -33.58 4.05
CA LEU A 135 8.08 -33.74 3.35
C LEU A 135 8.13 -34.99 2.46
N LEU A 136 7.39 -36.05 2.82
CA LEU A 136 7.20 -37.26 2.00
C LEU A 136 6.08 -37.13 0.97
N GLY A 137 5.33 -36.03 1.00
CA GLY A 137 4.26 -35.73 0.04
C GLY A 137 2.93 -36.45 0.26
N LYS A 138 2.68 -37.00 1.46
CA LYS A 138 1.38 -37.60 1.82
C LYS A 138 0.25 -36.54 1.78
N TYR A 139 0.59 -35.29 2.10
CA TYR A 139 -0.29 -34.13 2.04
C TYR A 139 0.53 -32.83 1.98
N VAL A 140 -0.11 -31.72 1.63
CA VAL A 140 0.51 -30.38 1.64
C VAL A 140 0.01 -29.62 2.86
N LEU A 141 0.93 -29.19 3.72
CA LEU A 141 0.61 -28.43 4.91
C LEU A 141 0.84 -26.93 4.70
N GLY A 142 0.19 -26.15 5.54
CA GLY A 142 0.47 -24.74 5.74
C GLY A 142 0.61 -24.43 7.24
N LEU A 143 1.38 -23.39 7.53
CA LEU A 143 1.66 -22.87 8.85
C LEU A 143 0.79 -21.65 9.13
N TYR A 144 0.28 -21.53 10.35
CA TYR A 144 -0.22 -20.26 10.88
C TYR A 144 0.94 -19.59 11.64
N PRO A 145 1.63 -18.58 11.05
CA PRO A 145 2.87 -18.04 11.62
C PRO A 145 2.64 -17.20 12.89
N MET A 146 1.43 -16.70 13.10
CA MET A 146 1.08 -15.94 14.30
C MET A 146 0.58 -16.86 15.42
N THR A 147 1.18 -16.73 16.59
CA THR A 147 0.80 -17.46 17.81
C THR A 147 -0.49 -16.89 18.43
N SER A 148 -0.99 -17.54 19.49
CA SER A 148 -2.12 -17.07 20.30
C SER A 148 -1.91 -15.69 20.93
N ASP A 149 -0.66 -15.28 21.11
CA ASP A 149 -0.25 -14.10 21.87
C ASP A 149 0.10 -12.90 20.98
N ASP A 150 -0.39 -12.92 19.73
CA ASP A 150 -0.17 -11.87 18.73
C ASP A 150 1.32 -11.68 18.33
N THR A 151 2.12 -12.74 18.51
CA THR A 151 3.55 -12.81 18.23
C THR A 151 3.88 -13.79 17.10
N CYS A 152 5.12 -13.79 16.61
CA CYS A 152 5.62 -14.68 15.57
C CYS A 152 7.13 -14.90 15.65
N PHE A 153 7.60 -15.99 15.06
CA PHE A 153 9.03 -16.36 14.95
C PHE A 153 9.62 -16.11 13.56
N LEU A 154 8.77 -15.74 12.59
CA LEU A 154 9.17 -15.51 11.22
C LEU A 154 8.27 -14.45 10.57
N LEU A 155 8.80 -13.87 9.51
CA LEU A 155 8.08 -13.06 8.54
C LEU A 155 8.33 -13.64 7.15
N ALA A 156 7.29 -13.77 6.34
CA ALA A 156 7.43 -14.08 4.93
C ALA A 156 6.82 -12.97 4.07
N ILE A 157 7.51 -12.58 3.00
CA ILE A 157 6.98 -11.70 1.96
C ILE A 157 6.69 -12.55 0.74
N ASP A 158 5.44 -12.65 0.34
CA ASP A 158 5.01 -13.38 -0.85
C ASP A 158 5.16 -12.51 -2.11
N PHE A 159 5.65 -13.08 -3.20
CA PHE A 159 5.75 -12.45 -4.52
C PHE A 159 5.17 -13.41 -5.56
N ASP A 160 3.99 -13.09 -6.10
CA ASP A 160 3.22 -13.95 -7.01
C ASP A 160 2.91 -13.28 -8.36
N GLU A 161 3.51 -12.11 -8.63
CA GLU A 161 3.34 -11.37 -9.89
C GLU A 161 4.30 -11.85 -10.98
N THR A 162 4.01 -11.53 -12.24
CA THR A 162 4.85 -11.88 -13.40
C THR A 162 6.30 -11.36 -13.30
N THR A 163 6.55 -10.37 -12.45
CA THR A 163 7.86 -9.74 -12.20
C THR A 163 8.52 -10.21 -10.89
N TRP A 164 8.02 -11.28 -10.27
CA TRP A 164 8.49 -11.72 -8.96
C TRP A 164 10.01 -11.95 -8.92
N SER A 165 10.60 -12.43 -10.03
CA SER A 165 12.02 -12.69 -10.15
C SER A 165 12.88 -11.44 -9.98
N GLU A 166 12.47 -10.32 -10.57
CA GLU A 166 13.21 -9.07 -10.43
C GLU A 166 12.96 -8.43 -9.07
N ASP A 167 11.73 -8.48 -8.58
CA ASP A 167 11.35 -7.89 -7.30
C ASP A 167 12.09 -8.55 -6.13
N VAL A 168 12.18 -9.89 -6.15
CA VAL A 168 12.92 -10.67 -5.14
C VAL A 168 14.40 -10.35 -5.14
N LYS A 169 15.05 -10.25 -6.32
CA LYS A 169 16.48 -9.92 -6.43
C LYS A 169 16.80 -8.56 -5.81
N VAL A 170 15.93 -7.57 -6.00
CA VAL A 170 16.10 -6.24 -5.41
C VAL A 170 16.02 -6.30 -3.90
N VAL A 171 14.98 -6.96 -3.36
CA VAL A 171 14.81 -7.06 -1.90
C VAL A 171 15.97 -7.83 -1.27
N MET A 172 16.41 -8.93 -1.89
CA MET A 172 17.58 -9.69 -1.43
C MET A 172 18.86 -8.85 -1.43
N LYS A 173 19.10 -8.07 -2.50
CA LYS A 173 20.24 -7.15 -2.60
C LYS A 173 20.24 -6.14 -1.45
N ILE A 174 19.10 -5.51 -1.18
CA ILE A 174 18.97 -4.50 -0.11
C ILE A 174 19.16 -5.13 1.26
N CYS A 175 18.61 -6.32 1.48
CA CYS A 175 18.85 -7.05 2.72
C CYS A 175 20.34 -7.34 2.90
N LYS A 176 21.04 -7.79 1.84
CA LYS A 176 22.49 -8.04 1.85
C LYS A 176 23.29 -6.76 2.15
N GLU A 177 22.95 -5.64 1.52
CA GLU A 177 23.61 -4.34 1.76
C GLU A 177 23.39 -3.81 3.19
N ASN A 178 22.27 -4.17 3.83
CA ASN A 178 21.94 -3.78 5.21
C ASN A 178 22.30 -4.85 6.26
N ASN A 179 23.03 -5.90 5.86
CA ASN A 179 23.38 -7.06 6.69
C ASN A 179 22.17 -7.71 7.37
N ILE A 180 21.09 -7.90 6.62
CA ILE A 180 19.86 -8.54 7.07
C ILE A 180 19.75 -9.94 6.44
N PRO A 181 19.74 -11.02 7.24
CA PRO A 181 19.49 -12.37 6.74
C PRO A 181 18.13 -12.50 6.07
N VAL A 182 18.11 -12.99 4.82
CA VAL A 182 16.89 -13.26 4.04
C VAL A 182 17.07 -14.51 3.18
N TYR A 183 16.00 -15.29 3.02
CA TYR A 183 16.06 -16.58 2.34
C TYR A 183 14.92 -16.71 1.32
N ALA A 184 15.24 -16.97 0.06
CA ALA A 184 14.27 -17.08 -1.01
C ALA A 184 13.81 -18.53 -1.19
N GLU A 185 12.50 -18.77 -1.17
CA GLU A 185 11.88 -20.05 -1.56
C GLU A 185 11.04 -19.84 -2.80
N ARG A 186 11.29 -20.61 -3.87
CA ARG A 186 10.40 -20.62 -5.04
C ARG A 186 9.06 -21.24 -4.63
N SER A 187 7.97 -20.59 -4.99
CA SER A 187 6.62 -21.02 -4.64
C SER A 187 6.31 -22.42 -5.18
N ARG A 188 5.24 -23.03 -4.66
CA ARG A 188 4.82 -24.37 -5.10
C ARG A 188 4.38 -24.42 -6.57
N SER A 189 3.84 -23.33 -7.12
CA SER A 189 3.47 -23.27 -8.55
C SER A 189 4.69 -23.02 -9.45
N GLY A 190 5.75 -22.40 -8.92
CA GLY A 190 6.89 -21.91 -9.70
C GLY A 190 6.72 -20.47 -10.19
N ASP A 191 5.48 -19.96 -10.16
CA ASP A 191 5.11 -18.61 -10.63
C ASP A 191 5.24 -17.54 -9.53
N GLY A 192 6.14 -17.76 -8.56
CA GLY A 192 6.30 -16.85 -7.44
C GLY A 192 7.41 -17.27 -6.49
N CYS A 193 7.62 -16.49 -5.45
CA CYS A 193 8.65 -16.72 -4.44
C CYS A 193 8.25 -16.12 -3.09
N HIS A 194 8.61 -16.79 -2.01
CA HIS A 194 8.50 -16.26 -0.66
C HIS A 194 9.89 -15.88 -0.15
N LEU A 195 10.04 -14.66 0.34
CA LEU A 195 11.22 -14.21 1.08
C LEU A 195 11.00 -14.40 2.58
N TRP A 196 11.79 -15.26 3.19
CA TRP A 196 11.70 -15.63 4.61
C TRP A 196 12.73 -14.86 5.44
N PHE A 197 12.25 -14.32 6.55
CA PHE A 197 13.04 -13.76 7.65
C PHE A 197 12.71 -14.57 8.91
N PHE A 198 13.72 -15.14 9.55
CA PHE A 198 13.55 -15.92 10.79
C PHE A 198 14.09 -15.09 11.95
N PHE A 199 13.33 -14.95 13.03
CA PHE A 199 13.74 -14.14 14.20
C PHE A 199 14.40 -15.01 15.26
N GLU A 200 15.40 -14.45 15.95
CA GLU A 200 16.07 -15.11 17.08
C GLU A 200 15.08 -15.40 18.21
N ASN A 201 14.32 -14.37 18.58
CA ASN A 201 13.32 -14.39 19.62
C ASN A 201 11.90 -14.28 19.04
N GLU A 202 10.93 -14.65 19.87
CA GLU A 202 9.53 -14.37 19.60
C GLU A 202 9.27 -12.87 19.65
N ILE A 203 8.74 -12.29 18.57
CA ILE A 203 8.45 -10.85 18.49
C ILE A 203 6.98 -10.59 18.17
N LYS A 204 6.50 -9.39 18.47
CA LYS A 204 5.14 -8.96 18.08
C LYS A 204 4.96 -9.00 16.57
N ALA A 205 3.84 -9.54 16.08
CA ALA A 205 3.54 -9.60 14.65
C ALA A 205 3.46 -8.20 14.01
N SER A 206 3.08 -7.18 14.79
CA SER A 206 3.13 -5.77 14.40
C SER A 206 4.55 -5.27 14.13
N LEU A 207 5.50 -5.63 14.97
CA LEU A 207 6.91 -5.26 14.80
C LEU A 207 7.51 -5.97 13.58
N ALA A 208 7.23 -7.27 13.40
CA ALA A 208 7.64 -8.03 12.23
C ALA A 208 7.12 -7.40 10.92
N ARG A 209 5.84 -7.02 10.88
CA ARG A 209 5.28 -6.35 9.69
C ARG A 209 5.83 -4.95 9.48
N LYS A 210 6.06 -4.17 10.55
CA LYS A 210 6.72 -2.87 10.43
C LYS A 210 8.10 -3.02 9.81
N PHE A 211 8.88 -3.99 10.27
CA PHE A 211 10.18 -4.35 9.71
C PHE A 211 10.09 -4.69 8.21
N GLY A 212 9.18 -5.60 7.82
CA GLY A 212 8.98 -5.93 6.40
C GLY A 212 8.49 -4.77 5.54
N THR A 213 7.64 -3.90 6.10
CA THR A 213 7.15 -2.68 5.42
C THR A 213 8.34 -1.75 5.11
N VAL A 214 9.23 -1.52 6.08
CA VAL A 214 10.41 -0.67 5.87
C VAL A 214 11.35 -1.25 4.80
N ILE A 215 11.57 -2.56 4.80
CA ILE A 215 12.38 -3.21 3.75
C ILE A 215 11.76 -2.98 2.36
N LEU A 216 10.44 -3.14 2.23
CA LEU A 216 9.74 -2.87 0.99
C LEU A 216 9.81 -1.39 0.58
N ASP A 217 9.70 -0.46 1.53
CA ASP A 217 9.85 0.99 1.27
C ASP A 217 11.24 1.32 0.70
N ILE A 218 12.31 0.80 1.33
CA ILE A 218 13.69 0.96 0.84
C ILE A 218 13.83 0.34 -0.55
N SER A 219 13.20 -0.82 -0.78
CA SER A 219 13.23 -1.51 -2.06
C SER A 219 12.52 -0.75 -3.19
N MET A 220 11.41 -0.08 -2.89
CA MET A 220 10.72 0.78 -3.85
C MET A 220 11.50 2.06 -4.17
N GLU A 221 12.35 2.54 -3.27
CA GLU A 221 13.23 3.69 -3.54
C GLU A 221 14.40 3.35 -4.46
N GLU A 222 14.78 2.08 -4.57
CA GLU A 222 15.88 1.63 -5.43
C GLU A 222 15.41 0.94 -6.71
N CYS A 223 14.14 0.51 -6.77
CA CYS A 223 13.58 -0.18 -7.93
C CYS A 223 12.17 0.30 -8.30
N GLU A 224 12.01 0.71 -9.56
CA GLU A 224 10.74 1.15 -10.14
C GLU A 224 9.67 0.05 -10.22
N LYS A 225 10.08 -1.23 -10.28
CA LYS A 225 9.17 -2.35 -10.57
C LYS A 225 8.30 -2.76 -9.39
N ILE A 226 8.79 -2.54 -8.16
CA ILE A 226 8.05 -2.92 -6.95
C ILE A 226 6.86 -1.98 -6.75
N LYS A 227 5.66 -2.55 -6.65
CA LYS A 227 4.38 -1.81 -6.52
C LYS A 227 3.87 -1.80 -5.09
N PHE A 228 2.96 -0.87 -4.78
CA PHE A 228 2.28 -0.82 -3.47
C PHE A 228 1.51 -2.10 -3.13
N SER A 229 1.10 -2.92 -4.11
CA SER A 229 0.46 -4.23 -3.86
C SER A 229 1.36 -5.18 -3.06
N SER A 230 2.69 -5.01 -3.12
CA SER A 230 3.64 -5.86 -2.39
C SER A 230 3.53 -5.71 -0.87
N TYR A 231 3.02 -4.59 -0.35
CA TYR A 231 2.83 -4.39 1.10
C TYR A 231 1.79 -5.34 1.72
N ASP A 232 0.86 -5.84 0.91
CA ASP A 232 -0.25 -6.67 1.38
C ASP A 232 0.12 -8.16 1.47
N ARG A 233 1.35 -8.51 1.10
CA ARG A 233 1.86 -9.88 0.96
C ARG A 233 2.73 -10.37 2.13
N LEU A 234 2.62 -9.70 3.28
CA LEU A 234 3.38 -10.04 4.50
C LEU A 234 2.66 -11.12 5.32
N PHE A 235 3.37 -12.16 5.76
CA PHE A 235 2.85 -13.20 6.65
C PHE A 235 3.67 -13.26 7.95
N PRO A 236 3.07 -13.05 9.14
CA PRO A 236 1.64 -12.83 9.38
C PRO A 236 1.13 -11.50 8.81
N SER A 237 -0.10 -11.46 8.28
CA SER A 237 -0.68 -10.29 7.57
C SER A 237 -1.52 -9.34 8.45
N GLN A 238 -1.57 -9.59 9.75
CA GLN A 238 -2.41 -8.87 10.73
C GLN A 238 -1.62 -8.66 12.03
N ASP A 239 -2.00 -7.68 12.85
CA ASP A 239 -1.32 -7.41 14.13
C ASP A 239 -1.79 -8.29 15.26
N PHE A 240 -3.07 -8.66 15.19
CA PHE A 240 -3.77 -9.32 16.27
C PHE A 240 -4.57 -10.48 15.70
N LEU A 241 -4.62 -11.57 16.44
CA LEU A 241 -5.55 -12.65 16.17
C LEU A 241 -6.98 -12.22 16.49
N PRO A 242 -7.95 -12.59 15.62
CA PRO A 242 -9.35 -12.55 15.99
C PRO A 242 -9.60 -13.50 17.18
N LYS A 243 -10.50 -13.13 18.11
CA LYS A 243 -10.82 -13.93 19.31
C LYS A 243 -11.13 -15.42 19.02
N ASP A 244 -11.74 -15.71 17.88
CA ASP A 244 -12.05 -17.07 17.41
C ASP A 244 -11.35 -17.36 16.06
N GLY A 245 -10.13 -16.87 15.85
CA GLY A 245 -9.40 -16.97 14.59
C GLY A 245 -8.12 -17.80 14.70
N PHE A 246 -7.76 -18.51 13.64
CA PHE A 246 -6.45 -19.19 13.53
C PHE A 246 -5.35 -18.27 12.99
N GLY A 247 -5.77 -17.18 12.36
CA GLY A 247 -4.93 -16.27 11.62
C GLY A 247 -4.78 -16.64 10.15
N ASN A 248 -3.99 -15.87 9.41
CA ASN A 248 -3.66 -16.19 8.03
C ASN A 248 -2.57 -17.26 7.99
N LEU A 249 -2.54 -18.04 6.91
CA LEU A 249 -1.62 -19.16 6.75
C LEU A 249 -0.71 -18.93 5.56
N ILE A 250 0.48 -19.52 5.62
CA ILE A 250 1.43 -19.64 4.51
C ILE A 250 1.72 -21.12 4.26
N ALA A 251 1.93 -21.52 3.00
CA ALA A 251 2.29 -22.90 2.68
C ALA A 251 3.68 -23.24 3.25
N LEU A 252 3.85 -24.45 3.77
CA LEU A 252 5.18 -24.92 4.18
C LEU A 252 6.00 -25.34 2.95
N PRO A 253 7.32 -25.08 2.95
CA PRO A 253 8.20 -25.43 1.84
C PRO A 253 8.64 -26.90 1.85
N LEU A 254 9.35 -27.32 0.80
CA LEU A 254 9.98 -28.65 0.64
C LEU A 254 9.01 -29.82 0.54
N GLN A 255 7.77 -29.59 0.11
CA GLN A 255 6.84 -30.66 -0.19
C GLN A 255 7.35 -31.52 -1.36
N LYS A 256 7.37 -32.85 -1.19
CA LYS A 256 7.98 -33.79 -2.15
C LYS A 256 7.59 -33.56 -3.61
N SER A 257 6.29 -33.53 -3.92
CA SER A 257 5.79 -33.48 -5.29
C SER A 257 6.16 -32.18 -6.00
N ALA A 258 6.13 -31.05 -5.28
CA ALA A 258 6.58 -29.77 -5.84
C ALA A 258 8.11 -29.74 -6.00
N ARG A 259 8.84 -30.26 -5.01
CA ARG A 259 10.30 -30.32 -5.01
C ARG A 259 10.86 -31.14 -6.18
N GLU A 260 10.19 -32.24 -6.55
CA GLU A 260 10.55 -33.05 -7.72
C GLU A 260 10.54 -32.25 -9.04
N HIS A 261 9.84 -31.11 -9.09
CA HIS A 261 9.79 -30.20 -10.23
C HIS A 261 10.63 -28.93 -10.01
N GLY A 262 11.51 -28.90 -8.99
CA GLY A 262 12.30 -27.71 -8.66
C GLY A 262 11.48 -26.54 -8.09
N ASN A 263 10.30 -26.83 -7.52
CA ASN A 263 9.41 -25.86 -6.88
C ASN A 263 9.27 -26.16 -5.39
N SER A 264 8.81 -25.19 -4.61
CA SER A 264 8.79 -25.29 -3.15
C SER A 264 10.17 -25.61 -2.56
N VAL A 265 11.21 -24.97 -3.10
CA VAL A 265 12.62 -25.16 -2.76
C VAL A 265 13.30 -23.81 -2.58
N PHE A 266 14.32 -23.79 -1.74
CA PHE A 266 15.18 -22.63 -1.57
C PHE A 266 16.06 -22.43 -2.79
N ILE A 267 16.19 -21.17 -3.18
CA ILE A 267 16.92 -20.71 -4.35
C ILE A 267 17.96 -19.66 -3.92
N ASP A 268 19.04 -19.54 -4.69
CA ASP A 268 20.09 -18.57 -4.45
C ASP A 268 19.76 -17.17 -5.01
N GLU A 269 20.72 -16.25 -4.93
CA GLU A 269 20.59 -14.87 -5.47
C GLU A 269 20.44 -14.81 -6.99
N ASN A 270 20.83 -15.88 -7.70
CA ASN A 270 20.64 -16.03 -9.14
C ASN A 270 19.29 -16.67 -9.50
N LEU A 271 18.51 -17.07 -8.49
CA LEU A 271 17.25 -17.83 -8.58
C LEU A 271 17.44 -19.28 -9.01
N GLU A 272 18.66 -19.80 -8.86
CA GLU A 272 19.01 -21.19 -9.12
C GLU A 272 18.68 -22.05 -7.89
N VAL A 273 18.28 -23.30 -8.13
CA VAL A 273 17.92 -24.22 -7.04
C VAL A 273 19.17 -24.62 -6.29
N ILE A 274 19.13 -24.51 -4.96
CA ILE A 274 20.25 -24.93 -4.12
C ILE A 274 20.28 -26.46 -4.02
N ASP A 275 21.42 -27.08 -4.32
CA ASP A 275 21.53 -28.55 -4.39
C ASP A 275 21.19 -29.22 -3.04
N ASP A 276 21.90 -28.86 -1.97
CA ASP A 276 21.64 -29.39 -0.63
C ASP A 276 20.79 -28.40 0.19
N GLN A 277 19.48 -28.54 0.02
CA GLN A 277 18.46 -27.79 0.76
C GLN A 277 18.65 -27.87 2.28
N TRP A 278 19.05 -29.03 2.81
CA TRP A 278 19.17 -29.23 4.26
C TRP A 278 20.40 -28.55 4.83
N LYS A 279 21.53 -28.66 4.11
CA LYS A 279 22.75 -27.92 4.46
C LYS A 279 22.47 -26.42 4.47
N TYR A 280 21.77 -25.91 3.45
CA TYR A 280 21.40 -24.51 3.38
C TYR A 280 20.52 -24.07 4.57
N LEU A 281 19.47 -24.84 4.88
CA LEU A 281 18.61 -24.56 6.05
C LEU A 281 19.39 -24.59 7.37
N SER A 282 20.37 -25.48 7.52
CA SER A 282 21.19 -25.60 8.73
C SER A 282 22.11 -24.39 8.97
N GLN A 283 22.33 -23.58 7.93
CA GLN A 283 23.19 -22.40 7.95
C GLN A 283 22.39 -21.10 8.05
N ILE A 284 21.07 -21.18 8.22
CA ILE A 284 20.22 -20.00 8.38
C ILE A 284 20.64 -19.21 9.62
N GLN A 285 20.96 -17.95 9.39
CA GLN A 285 21.12 -16.93 10.40
C GLN A 285 19.76 -16.29 10.67
N LYS A 286 19.50 -16.02 11.94
CA LYS A 286 18.27 -15.37 12.38
C LYS A 286 18.50 -13.87 12.53
N VAL A 287 17.47 -13.10 12.27
CA VAL A 287 17.42 -11.65 12.45
C VAL A 287 17.31 -11.35 13.94
N SER A 288 18.24 -10.55 14.46
CA SER A 288 18.27 -10.13 15.87
C SER A 288 17.32 -8.96 16.16
N GLU A 289 17.05 -8.69 17.43
CA GLU A 289 16.29 -7.49 17.82
C GLU A 289 17.02 -6.18 17.45
N ASP A 290 18.35 -6.18 17.46
CA ASP A 290 19.16 -5.05 17.05
C ASP A 290 19.01 -4.76 15.56
N ASP A 291 18.97 -5.79 14.72
CA ASP A 291 18.71 -5.66 13.27
C ASP A 291 17.33 -5.07 13.01
N ILE A 292 16.30 -5.57 13.72
CA ILE A 292 14.94 -5.04 13.62
C ILE A 292 14.92 -3.57 14.04
N SER A 293 15.56 -3.22 15.15
CA SER A 293 15.59 -1.84 15.65
C SER A 293 16.34 -0.92 14.68
N ARG A 294 17.45 -1.38 14.09
CA ARG A 294 18.25 -0.64 13.11
C ARG A 294 17.41 -0.30 11.88
N VAL A 295 16.71 -1.28 11.32
CA VAL A 295 15.85 -1.10 10.14
C VAL A 295 14.63 -0.22 10.48
N THR A 296 13.93 -0.51 11.58
CA THR A 296 12.69 0.22 11.93
C THR A 296 12.91 1.65 12.42
N LYS A 297 14.14 2.02 12.83
CA LYS A 297 14.54 3.39 13.17
C LYS A 297 14.92 4.24 11.95
N ILE A 298 15.08 3.64 10.77
CA ILE A 298 15.31 4.40 9.54
C ILE A 298 14.12 5.37 9.38
N PRO A 299 14.35 6.70 9.40
CA PRO A 299 13.28 7.70 9.39
C PRO A 299 12.65 7.77 8.00
N LYS A 300 11.87 6.74 7.67
CA LYS A 300 11.19 6.58 6.38
C LYS A 300 9.76 6.06 6.51
N SER A 301 9.41 5.44 7.66
CA SER A 301 8.05 5.00 7.97
C SER A 301 7.59 5.50 9.35
N THR A 302 6.75 6.52 9.35
CA THR A 302 5.84 6.76 10.47
C THR A 302 4.52 6.06 10.16
N ASP A 303 3.94 5.45 11.19
CA ASP A 303 2.72 4.65 11.13
C ASP A 303 1.61 5.38 10.36
N LEU A 304 1.01 4.72 9.38
CA LEU A 304 -0.08 5.25 8.55
C LEU A 304 -1.41 5.31 9.32
N GLY A 305 -1.43 5.92 10.50
CA GLY A 305 -2.66 6.16 11.24
C GLY A 305 -2.49 6.94 12.53
N THR A 306 -3.16 8.10 12.64
CA THR A 306 -4.23 8.42 13.63
C THR A 306 -4.55 9.93 13.72
N GLU A 307 -4.05 10.79 12.84
CA GLU A 307 -4.54 12.18 12.79
C GLU A 307 -5.59 12.36 11.68
N ALA A 308 -6.76 12.84 12.07
CA ALA A 308 -7.95 12.97 11.22
C ALA A 308 -7.77 13.95 10.04
N GLU A 309 -6.67 14.70 10.01
CA GLU A 309 -6.34 15.67 8.96
C GLU A 309 -5.29 15.16 7.95
N THR A 310 -4.63 14.03 8.21
CA THR A 310 -3.51 13.51 7.39
C THR A 310 -3.62 12.00 7.13
N LEU A 311 -4.72 11.58 6.49
CA LEU A 311 -4.85 10.24 5.86
C LEU A 311 -3.94 10.04 4.62
N ARG A 312 -3.03 10.98 4.35
CA ARG A 312 -2.07 10.90 3.26
C ARG A 312 -0.97 9.92 3.65
N VAL A 313 -0.51 9.09 2.71
CA VAL A 313 0.73 8.32 2.92
C VAL A 313 1.80 9.32 3.31
N ASP A 314 2.47 9.17 4.45
CA ASP A 314 3.39 10.18 4.99
C ASP A 314 4.36 10.65 3.87
N LYS A 315 4.10 11.85 3.34
CA LYS A 315 4.63 12.32 2.05
C LYS A 315 6.02 12.94 2.22
N GLN A 316 6.44 13.18 3.45
CA GLN A 316 7.66 13.91 3.80
C GLN A 316 8.91 13.03 3.92
N SER A 317 8.81 11.71 3.68
CA SER A 317 9.93 10.79 3.92
C SER A 317 10.87 10.53 2.74
N ILE A 318 10.51 10.90 1.51
CA ILE A 318 11.39 10.67 0.35
C ILE A 318 12.23 11.92 0.12
N ILE A 319 13.54 11.80 0.28
CA ILE A 319 14.50 12.83 -0.09
C ILE A 319 14.68 12.77 -1.60
N ILE A 320 14.22 13.82 -2.27
CA ILE A 320 14.22 13.94 -3.73
C ILE A 320 15.26 14.98 -4.14
N THR A 321 15.91 14.78 -5.28
CA THR A 321 16.83 15.73 -5.88
C THR A 321 16.49 15.98 -7.35
N LYS A 322 17.07 17.03 -7.95
CA LYS A 322 16.93 17.29 -9.38
C LYS A 322 17.38 16.12 -10.28
N ASN A 323 18.27 15.25 -9.79
CA ASN A 323 18.80 14.11 -10.55
C ASN A 323 17.81 12.94 -10.62
N ASP A 324 16.75 12.98 -9.81
CA ASP A 324 15.67 11.98 -9.83
C ASP A 324 14.67 12.22 -10.97
N PHE A 325 14.86 13.27 -11.75
CA PHE A 325 14.02 13.69 -12.87
C PHE A 325 14.85 14.00 -14.11
N PRO A 326 14.25 13.98 -15.31
CA PRO A 326 14.88 14.54 -16.50
C PRO A 326 15.13 16.04 -16.32
N GLU A 327 16.00 16.61 -17.18
CA GLU A 327 16.33 18.04 -17.14
C GLU A 327 15.08 18.94 -17.16
N ILE A 328 14.05 18.53 -17.89
CA ILE A 328 12.73 19.17 -17.91
C ILE A 328 11.65 18.09 -17.86
N VAL A 329 10.81 18.15 -16.84
CA VAL A 329 9.64 17.28 -16.72
C VAL A 329 8.48 17.85 -17.55
N VAL A 330 7.97 17.11 -18.53
CA VAL A 330 6.78 17.53 -19.29
C VAL A 330 5.52 17.02 -18.61
N LEU A 331 4.66 17.96 -18.19
CA LEU A 331 3.37 17.70 -17.57
C LEU A 331 2.24 17.91 -18.60
N GLU A 332 1.64 16.82 -19.08
CA GLU A 332 0.51 16.85 -20.01
C GLU A 332 -0.82 16.88 -19.25
N ARG A 333 -1.43 18.07 -19.13
CA ARG A 333 -2.77 18.24 -18.55
C ARG A 333 -3.82 17.75 -19.55
N CYS A 334 -4.42 16.59 -19.27
CA CYS A 334 -5.47 15.94 -20.06
C CYS A 334 -6.63 15.52 -19.13
N ARG A 335 -7.01 14.24 -19.08
CA ARG A 335 -7.94 13.71 -18.07
C ARG A 335 -7.39 13.74 -16.63
N GLY A 336 -6.06 13.80 -16.52
CA GLY A 336 -5.29 14.03 -15.32
C GLY A 336 -3.98 14.75 -15.68
N ILE A 337 -2.90 14.44 -14.97
CA ILE A 337 -1.54 14.92 -15.27
C ILE A 337 -0.75 13.72 -15.77
N LYS A 338 -0.50 13.67 -17.08
CA LYS A 338 0.30 12.61 -17.67
C LYS A 338 1.78 13.00 -17.63
N ILE A 339 2.61 12.10 -17.12
CA ILE A 339 4.06 12.27 -16.93
C ILE A 339 4.77 11.04 -17.49
N SER A 340 5.78 11.27 -18.34
CA SER A 340 6.64 10.20 -18.88
C SER A 340 7.46 9.55 -17.76
N LYS A 341 7.63 8.23 -17.83
CA LYS A 341 8.55 7.50 -16.93
C LYS A 341 10.01 7.67 -17.35
N HIS A 342 10.27 7.95 -18.63
CA HIS A 342 11.63 8.10 -19.13
C HIS A 342 12.39 9.22 -18.41
N GLY A 343 13.56 8.88 -17.88
CA GLY A 343 14.43 9.81 -17.16
C GLY A 343 14.05 10.07 -15.71
N LEU A 344 12.97 9.45 -15.20
CA LEU A 344 12.70 9.41 -13.77
C LEU A 344 13.59 8.34 -13.12
N SER A 345 14.08 8.62 -11.91
CA SER A 345 14.66 7.59 -11.06
C SER A 345 13.54 6.81 -10.33
N PRO A 346 13.86 5.66 -9.70
CA PRO A 346 12.91 4.97 -8.83
C PRO A 346 12.32 5.87 -7.73
N LYS A 347 13.11 6.79 -7.17
CA LYS A 347 12.62 7.77 -6.17
C LYS A 347 11.67 8.79 -6.78
N GLY A 348 11.98 9.31 -7.96
CA GLY A 348 11.11 10.20 -8.71
C GLY A 348 9.76 9.52 -8.99
N LEU A 349 9.79 8.28 -9.45
CA LEU A 349 8.58 7.49 -9.69
C LEU A 349 7.79 7.22 -8.40
N LEU A 350 8.46 6.83 -7.32
CA LEU A 350 7.84 6.57 -6.03
C LEU A 350 7.15 7.82 -5.46
N LEU A 351 7.73 9.00 -5.63
CA LEU A 351 7.10 10.28 -5.27
C LEU A 351 5.76 10.44 -6.00
N LEU A 352 5.74 10.27 -7.32
CA LEU A 352 4.52 10.40 -8.12
C LEU A 352 3.45 9.42 -7.65
N ARG A 353 3.85 8.17 -7.36
CA ARG A 353 2.96 7.13 -6.83
C ARG A 353 2.42 7.50 -5.45
N LYS A 354 3.25 7.98 -4.51
CA LYS A 354 2.84 8.44 -3.17
C LYS A 354 1.91 9.65 -3.23
N LEU A 355 2.15 10.61 -4.13
CA LEU A 355 1.30 11.79 -4.29
C LEU A 355 -0.14 11.43 -4.65
N ALA A 356 -0.28 10.41 -5.51
CA ALA A 356 -1.56 9.90 -6.01
C ALA A 356 -2.09 8.69 -5.22
N SER A 357 -1.63 8.49 -3.99
CA SER A 357 -2.06 7.40 -3.11
C SER A 357 -2.35 7.89 -1.68
N TYR A 358 -3.20 7.17 -0.96
CA TYR A 358 -3.54 7.47 0.43
C TYR A 358 -3.76 6.20 1.25
N ALA A 359 -3.70 6.30 2.57
CA ALA A 359 -3.92 5.16 3.48
C ALA A 359 -5.34 4.61 3.28
N ASN A 360 -5.51 3.31 3.05
CA ASN A 360 -6.84 2.72 2.88
C ASN A 360 -7.55 2.58 4.25
N PRO A 361 -8.58 3.40 4.56
CA PRO A 361 -9.25 3.36 5.85
C PRO A 361 -9.89 2.00 6.15
N GLU A 362 -10.36 1.27 5.14
CA GLU A 362 -10.97 -0.06 5.31
C GLU A 362 -9.96 -1.07 5.87
N PHE A 363 -8.71 -1.02 5.40
CA PHE A 363 -7.64 -1.88 5.89
C PHE A 363 -7.36 -1.62 7.37
N TYR A 364 -7.14 -0.36 7.73
CA TYR A 364 -6.83 0.02 9.12
C TYR A 364 -8.02 -0.20 10.06
N ALA A 365 -9.25 0.00 9.58
CA ALA A 365 -10.45 -0.33 10.35
C ALA A 365 -10.55 -1.85 10.61
N LYS A 366 -10.31 -2.70 9.61
CA LYS A 366 -10.28 -4.16 9.78
C LYS A 366 -9.18 -4.56 10.77
N GLN A 367 -8.00 -3.98 10.64
CA GLN A 367 -6.87 -4.22 11.54
C GLN A 367 -7.20 -3.84 12.99
N ALA A 368 -7.73 -2.64 13.22
CA ALA A 368 -8.14 -2.16 14.55
C ALA A 368 -9.25 -3.03 15.18
N MET A 369 -10.17 -3.54 14.35
CA MET A 369 -11.22 -4.48 14.77
C MET A 369 -10.76 -5.94 14.90
N ARG A 370 -9.47 -6.23 14.66
CA ARG A 370 -8.89 -7.60 14.64
C ARG A 370 -9.58 -8.53 13.65
N LEU A 371 -10.04 -7.98 12.52
CA LEU A 371 -10.60 -8.71 11.40
C LEU A 371 -9.51 -9.01 10.36
N SER A 372 -9.75 -10.03 9.52
CA SER A 372 -8.82 -10.36 8.44
C SER A 372 -8.70 -9.21 7.44
N THR A 373 -7.46 -8.85 7.13
CA THR A 373 -7.07 -7.84 6.13
C THR A 373 -6.90 -8.45 4.73
N TYR A 374 -7.05 -9.77 4.59
CA TYR A 374 -6.85 -10.48 3.32
C TYR A 374 -7.70 -9.87 2.19
N GLY A 375 -7.06 -9.57 1.05
CA GLY A 375 -7.70 -8.97 -0.11
C GLY A 375 -8.13 -7.50 0.07
N THR A 376 -7.74 -6.85 1.17
CA THR A 376 -7.95 -5.42 1.38
C THR A 376 -6.61 -4.73 1.29
N PRO A 377 -6.37 -3.85 0.31
CA PRO A 377 -5.05 -3.24 0.15
C PRO A 377 -4.78 -2.19 1.24
N ARG A 378 -3.55 -2.09 1.73
CA ARG A 378 -3.15 -1.10 2.74
C ARG A 378 -3.14 0.33 2.21
N VAL A 379 -2.86 0.48 0.91
CA VAL A 379 -2.78 1.77 0.22
C VAL A 379 -3.83 1.82 -0.89
N SER A 380 -4.58 2.92 -0.93
CA SER A 380 -5.50 3.22 -2.02
C SER A 380 -4.78 4.01 -3.10
N VAL A 381 -4.66 3.43 -4.29
CA VAL A 381 -4.03 4.04 -5.47
C VAL A 381 -5.08 4.74 -6.34
N VAL A 382 -4.79 5.96 -6.81
CA VAL A 382 -5.70 6.81 -7.61
C VAL A 382 -5.08 7.27 -8.95
N TYR A 383 -3.91 6.75 -9.31
CA TYR A 383 -3.27 6.99 -10.60
C TYR A 383 -3.49 5.83 -11.58
N ASP A 384 -3.45 6.13 -12.88
CA ASP A 384 -3.38 5.12 -13.92
C ASP A 384 -1.91 4.91 -14.31
N GLU A 385 -1.42 3.68 -14.17
CA GLU A 385 -0.06 3.30 -14.55
C GLU A 385 -0.06 2.65 -15.94
N GLY A 386 0.64 3.27 -16.89
CA GLY A 386 0.96 2.68 -18.18
C GLY A 386 2.43 2.28 -18.27
N ASP A 387 2.82 1.64 -19.38
CA ASP A 387 4.20 1.19 -19.58
C ASP A 387 5.18 2.38 -19.66
N GLU A 388 4.83 3.40 -20.45
CA GLU A 388 5.71 4.55 -20.71
C GLU A 388 5.36 5.81 -19.88
N SER A 389 4.17 5.88 -19.32
CA SER A 389 3.70 7.08 -18.61
C SER A 389 2.71 6.76 -17.50
N ASN A 390 2.70 7.62 -16.48
CA ASN A 390 1.70 7.62 -15.41
C ASN A 390 0.75 8.79 -15.59
N ILE A 391 -0.54 8.56 -15.30
CA ILE A 391 -1.56 9.61 -15.28
C ILE A 391 -1.99 9.81 -13.83
N LEU A 392 -1.52 10.91 -13.24
CA LEU A 392 -1.87 11.29 -11.88
C LEU A 392 -3.21 12.04 -11.86
N PRO A 393 -3.97 11.95 -10.77
CA PRO A 393 -5.22 12.68 -10.63
C PRO A 393 -4.94 14.20 -10.51
N ARG A 394 -5.73 15.02 -11.21
CA ARG A 394 -5.48 16.47 -11.36
C ARG A 394 -5.27 17.24 -10.05
N GLY A 395 -5.98 16.87 -8.99
CA GLY A 395 -5.93 17.55 -7.69
C GLY A 395 -4.59 17.41 -6.96
N VAL A 396 -3.68 16.55 -7.43
CA VAL A 396 -2.31 16.48 -6.89
C VAL A 396 -1.38 17.53 -7.51
N GLU A 397 -1.82 18.25 -8.56
CA GLU A 397 -0.97 19.19 -9.30
C GLU A 397 -0.35 20.26 -8.40
N VAL A 398 -1.16 20.89 -7.54
CA VAL A 398 -0.70 21.97 -6.67
C VAL A 398 0.46 21.51 -5.78
N GLU A 399 0.35 20.31 -5.23
CA GLU A 399 1.37 19.72 -4.37
C GLU A 399 2.60 19.27 -5.18
N LEU A 400 2.39 18.69 -6.36
CA LEU A 400 3.47 18.29 -7.27
C LEU A 400 4.32 19.48 -7.68
N LEU A 401 3.69 20.58 -8.12
CA LEU A 401 4.39 21.79 -8.55
C LEU A 401 5.15 22.43 -7.38
N LYS A 402 4.54 22.45 -6.18
CA LYS A 402 5.22 22.92 -4.97
C LYS A 402 6.50 22.12 -4.70
N ILE A 403 6.44 20.79 -4.77
CA ILE A 403 7.62 19.93 -4.56
C ILE A 403 8.67 20.18 -5.66
N PHE A 404 8.25 20.35 -6.91
CA PHE A 404 9.16 20.66 -8.00
C PHE A 404 9.87 22.00 -7.79
N ASP A 405 9.13 23.05 -7.42
CA ASP A 405 9.67 24.38 -7.15
C ASP A 405 10.64 24.35 -5.95
N GLU A 406 10.26 23.70 -4.83
CA GLU A 406 11.09 23.57 -3.63
C GLU A 406 12.42 22.83 -3.88
N ASN A 407 12.43 21.89 -4.83
CA ASN A 407 13.60 21.08 -5.17
C ASN A 407 14.32 21.55 -6.46
N ASN A 408 13.95 22.72 -7.00
CA ASN A 408 14.50 23.29 -8.24
C ASN A 408 14.41 22.34 -9.46
N ILE A 409 13.33 21.56 -9.56
CA ILE A 409 13.04 20.68 -10.69
C ILE A 409 12.34 21.51 -11.76
N LYS A 410 12.89 21.55 -12.97
CA LYS A 410 12.28 22.30 -14.08
C LYS A 410 11.16 21.48 -14.71
N TYR A 411 10.07 22.15 -15.06
CA TYR A 411 8.95 21.51 -15.74
C TYR A 411 8.33 22.39 -16.83
N LEU A 412 7.70 21.76 -17.81
CA LEU A 412 6.92 22.37 -18.86
C LEU A 412 5.49 21.85 -18.78
N ILE A 413 4.50 22.74 -18.83
CA ILE A 413 3.09 22.35 -18.77
C ILE A 413 2.44 22.48 -20.15
N ASN A 414 2.00 21.35 -20.70
CA ASN A 414 1.21 21.29 -21.93
C ASN A 414 -0.26 21.04 -21.58
N ASN A 415 -1.16 21.90 -22.01
CA ASN A 415 -2.58 21.80 -21.68
C ASN A 415 -3.42 21.34 -22.87
N THR A 416 -3.83 20.07 -22.85
CA THR A 416 -4.69 19.43 -23.85
C THR A 416 -6.11 19.17 -23.34
N ARG A 417 -6.46 19.73 -22.17
CA ARG A 417 -7.82 19.65 -21.62
C ARG A 417 -8.85 20.24 -22.57
N TYR A 418 -10.01 19.59 -22.62
CA TYR A 418 -11.13 20.00 -23.44
C TYR A 418 -11.82 21.24 -22.83
N ASN A 419 -11.81 22.35 -23.57
CA ASN A 419 -12.57 23.55 -23.23
C ASN A 419 -14.03 23.48 -23.69
N GLY A 420 -14.31 22.77 -24.77
CA GLY A 420 -15.59 22.85 -25.48
C GLY A 420 -15.85 24.20 -26.15
N LYS A 421 -16.87 24.21 -27.02
CA LYS A 421 -17.36 25.42 -27.69
C LYS A 421 -18.00 26.34 -26.66
N GLU A 422 -17.69 27.64 -26.73
CA GLU A 422 -18.33 28.62 -25.85
C GLU A 422 -19.85 28.62 -26.09
N ILE A 423 -20.62 28.64 -24.99
CA ILE A 423 -22.08 28.66 -25.01
C ILE A 423 -22.61 30.02 -24.54
N ARG A 424 -23.69 30.49 -25.16
CA ARG A 424 -24.39 31.73 -24.83
C ARG A 424 -25.32 31.50 -23.64
N VAL A 425 -24.80 31.79 -22.46
CA VAL A 425 -25.52 31.65 -21.20
C VAL A 425 -25.27 32.83 -20.28
N GLU A 426 -26.33 33.33 -19.65
CA GLU A 426 -26.29 34.44 -18.69
C GLU A 426 -26.94 34.03 -17.36
N PHE A 427 -26.41 34.54 -16.25
CA PHE A 427 -26.98 34.33 -14.93
C PHE A 427 -28.04 35.41 -14.64
N LYS A 428 -29.27 34.99 -14.31
CA LYS A 428 -30.40 35.87 -13.95
C LYS A 428 -30.63 36.01 -12.45
N GLY A 429 -29.88 35.27 -11.63
CA GLY A 429 -30.00 35.35 -10.19
C GLY A 429 -29.22 36.51 -9.59
N GLN A 430 -29.43 36.73 -8.29
CA GLN A 430 -28.56 37.54 -7.45
C GLN A 430 -28.00 36.62 -6.37
N LEU A 431 -26.67 36.59 -6.24
CA LEU A 431 -26.02 35.89 -5.13
C LEU A 431 -26.11 36.75 -3.86
N THR A 432 -26.19 36.10 -2.70
CA THR A 432 -25.97 36.78 -1.42
C THR A 432 -24.48 37.09 -1.24
N ASP A 433 -24.13 38.02 -0.35
CA ASP A 433 -22.72 38.41 -0.14
C ASP A 433 -21.79 37.22 0.13
N LYS A 434 -22.24 36.27 0.98
CA LYS A 434 -21.49 35.04 1.28
C LYS A 434 -21.37 34.10 0.07
N GLN A 435 -22.40 34.03 -0.78
CA GLN A 435 -22.35 33.22 -1.99
C GLN A 435 -21.41 33.85 -3.03
N GLU A 436 -21.37 35.18 -3.12
CA GLU A 436 -20.48 35.91 -4.01
C GLU A 436 -19.02 35.70 -3.60
N GLU A 437 -18.70 35.78 -2.31
CA GLU A 437 -17.37 35.48 -1.76
C GLU A 437 -16.92 34.06 -2.14
N ALA A 438 -17.76 33.06 -1.88
CA ALA A 438 -17.47 31.66 -2.21
C ALA A 438 -17.31 31.44 -3.72
N PHE A 439 -18.14 32.11 -4.55
CA PHE A 439 -18.02 32.05 -6.01
C PHE A 439 -16.72 32.71 -6.51
N CYS A 440 -16.36 33.87 -5.97
CA CYS A 440 -15.15 34.59 -6.34
C CYS A 440 -13.90 33.76 -6.04
N GLU A 441 -13.85 33.08 -4.90
CA GLU A 441 -12.72 32.20 -4.57
C GLU A 441 -12.68 30.96 -5.47
N LEU A 442 -13.81 30.26 -5.63
CA LEU A 442 -13.90 29.06 -6.47
C LEU A 442 -13.55 29.34 -7.94
N SER A 443 -14.00 30.48 -8.47
CA SER A 443 -13.85 30.84 -9.88
C SER A 443 -12.42 31.19 -10.31
N LYS A 444 -11.52 31.54 -9.38
CA LYS A 444 -10.08 31.74 -9.62
C LYS A 444 -9.38 30.48 -10.11
N TYR A 445 -9.90 29.31 -9.76
CA TYR A 445 -9.32 28.02 -10.06
C TYR A 445 -10.10 27.29 -11.14
N ASN A 446 -9.44 26.40 -11.88
CA ASN A 446 -10.12 25.52 -12.84
C ASN A 446 -10.82 24.34 -12.13
N GLU A 447 -10.45 24.07 -10.89
CA GLU A 447 -10.95 22.96 -10.10
C GLU A 447 -10.98 23.33 -8.62
N GLY A 448 -11.93 22.75 -7.90
CA GLY A 448 -12.06 22.91 -6.45
C GLY A 448 -13.32 22.27 -5.90
N VAL A 449 -13.36 22.14 -4.58
CA VAL A 449 -14.54 21.66 -3.84
C VAL A 449 -15.16 22.81 -3.06
N LEU A 450 -16.40 23.15 -3.38
CA LEU A 450 -17.22 24.05 -2.58
C LEU A 450 -17.83 23.26 -1.41
N SER A 451 -17.33 23.54 -0.21
CA SER A 451 -17.85 22.98 1.03
C SER A 451 -18.86 23.93 1.67
N ALA A 452 -20.15 23.63 1.57
CA ALA A 452 -21.19 24.49 2.14
C ALA A 452 -22.41 23.69 2.63
N THR A 453 -22.96 24.13 3.77
CA THR A 453 -24.12 23.50 4.41
C THR A 453 -25.35 23.47 3.49
N THR A 454 -26.27 22.54 3.75
CA THR A 454 -27.56 22.49 3.04
C THR A 454 -28.30 23.81 3.24
N GLY A 455 -28.87 24.35 2.16
CA GLY A 455 -29.54 25.67 2.20
C GLY A 455 -28.63 26.85 1.88
N PHE A 456 -27.29 26.70 1.87
CA PHE A 456 -26.37 27.79 1.47
C PHE A 456 -26.54 28.24 0.02
N GLY A 457 -27.13 27.40 -0.84
CA GLY A 457 -27.33 27.72 -2.26
C GLY A 457 -26.25 27.18 -3.20
N LYS A 458 -25.66 26.02 -2.90
CA LYS A 458 -24.67 25.33 -3.76
C LYS A 458 -25.08 25.27 -5.23
N THR A 459 -26.35 24.92 -5.50
CA THR A 459 -26.90 24.87 -6.87
C THR A 459 -26.92 26.24 -7.56
N VAL A 460 -27.18 27.32 -6.81
CA VAL A 460 -27.20 28.69 -7.35
C VAL A 460 -25.79 29.14 -7.72
N ILE A 461 -24.81 28.85 -6.86
CA ILE A 461 -23.38 29.06 -7.16
C ILE A 461 -22.97 28.22 -8.38
N GLY A 462 -23.40 26.96 -8.45
CA GLY A 462 -23.17 26.10 -9.63
C GLY A 462 -23.71 26.73 -10.92
N ALA A 463 -24.92 27.29 -10.91
CA ALA A 463 -25.47 28.03 -12.04
C ALA A 463 -24.63 29.28 -12.38
N ARG A 464 -24.20 30.05 -11.37
CA ARG A 464 -23.29 31.20 -11.59
C ARG A 464 -21.96 30.79 -12.23
N VAL A 465 -21.39 29.65 -11.82
CA VAL A 465 -20.17 29.06 -12.42
C VAL A 465 -20.39 28.69 -13.88
N ILE A 466 -21.54 28.10 -14.22
CA ILE A 466 -21.88 27.78 -15.61
C ILE A 466 -21.91 29.05 -16.47
N ALA A 467 -22.57 30.10 -15.96
CA ALA A 467 -22.65 31.39 -16.64
C ALA A 467 -21.30 32.11 -16.77
N GLU A 468 -20.41 31.94 -15.77
CA GLU A 468 -19.05 32.50 -15.80
C GLU A 468 -18.16 31.78 -16.82
N LYS A 469 -18.13 30.45 -16.79
CA LYS A 469 -17.20 29.66 -17.61
C LYS A 469 -17.68 29.52 -19.06
N ARG A 470 -18.99 29.59 -19.28
CA ARG A 470 -19.65 29.51 -20.60
C ARG A 470 -19.21 28.30 -21.42
N ARG A 471 -19.03 27.15 -20.78
CA ARG A 471 -18.60 25.90 -21.45
C ARG A 471 -19.73 24.88 -21.46
N PRO A 472 -19.72 23.93 -22.42
CA PRO A 472 -20.66 22.84 -22.40
C PRO A 472 -20.51 22.10 -21.07
N THR A 473 -21.62 21.98 -20.36
CA THR A 473 -21.60 21.58 -18.95
C THR A 473 -22.29 20.23 -18.74
N LEU A 474 -21.64 19.35 -17.98
CA LEU A 474 -22.25 18.15 -17.42
C LEU A 474 -22.36 18.26 -15.90
N ILE A 475 -23.58 18.14 -15.40
CA ILE A 475 -23.86 18.09 -13.96
C ILE A 475 -24.10 16.63 -13.57
N LEU A 476 -23.26 16.11 -12.69
CA LEU A 476 -23.34 14.76 -12.18
C LEU A 476 -24.06 14.76 -10.83
N VAL A 477 -25.16 14.01 -10.73
CA VAL A 477 -25.97 13.84 -9.52
C VAL A 477 -26.14 12.35 -9.19
N HIS A 478 -26.53 12.02 -7.97
CA HIS A 478 -26.70 10.62 -7.57
C HIS A 478 -28.16 10.12 -7.59
N THR A 479 -29.16 11.01 -7.60
CA THR A 479 -30.59 10.66 -7.59
C THR A 479 -31.40 11.35 -8.69
N LYS A 480 -32.58 10.80 -8.99
CA LYS A 480 -33.52 11.37 -9.96
C LYS A 480 -34.15 12.67 -9.43
N GLU A 481 -34.33 12.77 -8.12
CA GLU A 481 -34.87 13.92 -7.41
C GLU A 481 -33.92 15.11 -7.53
N LEU A 482 -32.62 14.90 -7.28
CA LEU A 482 -31.61 15.93 -7.50
C LEU A 482 -31.54 16.36 -8.96
N ALA A 483 -31.64 15.42 -9.91
CA ALA A 483 -31.66 15.77 -11.33
C ALA A 483 -32.83 16.73 -11.68
N LYS A 484 -34.02 16.49 -11.11
CA LYS A 484 -35.18 17.38 -11.28
C LYS A 484 -34.96 18.74 -10.61
N GLN A 485 -34.39 18.76 -9.40
CA GLN A 485 -34.11 19.99 -8.67
C GLN A 485 -33.08 20.86 -9.41
N TRP A 486 -31.98 20.26 -9.87
CA TRP A 486 -31.00 20.94 -10.71
C TRP A 486 -31.64 21.52 -11.97
N LYS A 487 -32.44 20.73 -12.69
CA LYS A 487 -33.12 21.21 -13.89
C LYS A 487 -33.98 22.46 -13.59
N ALA A 488 -34.84 22.40 -12.58
CA ALA A 488 -35.69 23.54 -12.21
C ALA A 488 -34.88 24.78 -11.82
N ARG A 489 -33.76 24.59 -11.11
CA ARG A 489 -32.88 25.71 -10.71
C ARG A 489 -32.14 26.34 -11.88
N LEU A 490 -31.67 25.53 -12.82
CA LEU A 490 -31.04 26.05 -14.04
C LEU A 490 -32.05 26.82 -14.90
N GLU A 491 -33.27 26.30 -15.06
CA GLU A 491 -34.35 27.01 -15.78
C GLU A 491 -34.72 28.34 -15.10
N GLN A 492 -34.63 28.40 -13.77
CA GLN A 492 -34.88 29.62 -13.00
C GLN A 492 -33.75 30.65 -13.14
N PHE A 493 -32.49 30.21 -13.03
CA PHE A 493 -31.34 31.10 -12.85
C PHE A 493 -30.52 31.35 -14.11
N LEU A 494 -30.73 30.61 -15.20
CA LEU A 494 -29.98 30.76 -16.44
C LEU A 494 -30.85 31.22 -17.60
N GLN A 495 -30.34 32.18 -18.37
CA GLN A 495 -30.80 32.44 -19.73
C GLN A 495 -29.89 31.69 -20.70
N ILE A 496 -30.43 30.72 -21.45
CA ILE A 496 -29.67 30.02 -22.48
C ILE A 496 -30.17 30.51 -23.84
N SER A 497 -29.29 31.11 -24.63
CA SER A 497 -29.61 31.72 -25.94
C SER A 497 -28.96 30.95 -27.10
N GLU A 498 -28.78 29.64 -26.93
CA GLU A 498 -28.26 28.72 -27.94
C GLU A 498 -29.34 28.28 -28.94
N LEU A 499 -28.93 28.10 -30.19
CA LEU A 499 -29.79 27.55 -31.24
C LEU A 499 -29.61 26.03 -31.29
N ILE A 500 -30.64 25.28 -30.92
CA ILE A 500 -30.70 23.85 -31.21
C ILE A 500 -31.39 23.69 -32.56
N GLU A 501 -30.78 22.93 -33.49
CA GLU A 501 -31.46 22.49 -34.71
C GLU A 501 -32.78 21.84 -34.31
N LYS A 502 -33.90 22.49 -34.66
CA LYS A 502 -35.25 22.05 -34.34
C LYS A 502 -35.56 20.77 -35.11
N ASP A 503 -35.10 19.65 -34.59
CA ASP A 503 -35.72 18.38 -34.90
C ASP A 503 -37.14 18.40 -34.33
N LYS A 504 -38.09 17.72 -35.00
CA LYS A 504 -39.56 17.82 -34.86
C LYS A 504 -40.15 17.64 -33.45
N ASN A 505 -39.34 17.43 -32.42
CA ASN A 505 -39.71 17.32 -31.02
C ASN A 505 -39.03 18.42 -30.22
N ASN A 506 -39.82 19.36 -29.68
CA ASN A 506 -39.49 20.47 -28.77
C ASN A 506 -38.37 20.13 -27.75
N LYS A 507 -37.10 20.13 -28.17
CA LYS A 507 -35.95 19.69 -27.37
C LYS A 507 -35.64 20.75 -26.32
N SER A 508 -35.64 20.35 -25.06
CA SER A 508 -35.19 21.16 -23.93
C SER A 508 -33.71 21.52 -24.09
N LEU A 509 -33.36 22.80 -23.92
CA LEU A 509 -31.96 23.29 -23.92
C LEU A 509 -31.12 22.68 -22.78
N ILE A 510 -31.79 22.20 -21.74
CA ILE A 510 -31.19 21.41 -20.66
C ILE A 510 -31.54 19.95 -20.86
N GLY A 511 -30.56 19.11 -21.16
CA GLY A 511 -30.74 17.67 -21.35
C GLY A 511 -30.63 16.87 -20.05
N GLN A 512 -31.07 15.62 -20.11
CA GLN A 512 -31.04 14.70 -18.98
C GLN A 512 -30.70 13.27 -19.42
N LEU A 513 -29.77 12.65 -18.69
CA LEU A 513 -29.42 11.24 -18.78
C LEU A 513 -29.68 10.52 -17.45
N GLY A 514 -30.48 9.47 -17.50
CA GLY A 514 -30.86 8.68 -16.33
C GLY A 514 -32.29 8.97 -15.83
N GLY A 515 -32.76 8.16 -14.88
CA GLY A 515 -34.11 8.29 -14.32
C GLY A 515 -35.24 8.01 -15.33
N GLY A 516 -34.94 7.25 -16.39
CA GLY A 516 -35.82 6.94 -17.52
C GLY A 516 -35.69 7.89 -18.71
N LYS A 517 -34.81 8.88 -18.67
CA LYS A 517 -34.57 9.83 -19.77
C LYS A 517 -33.18 9.64 -20.41
N LYS A 518 -33.08 9.87 -21.71
CA LYS A 518 -31.82 9.76 -22.49
C LYS A 518 -31.71 10.87 -23.54
N GLN A 519 -32.21 12.05 -23.23
CA GLN A 519 -32.22 13.19 -24.15
C GLN A 519 -31.16 14.19 -23.71
N LEU A 520 -29.99 14.13 -24.34
CA LEU A 520 -28.89 15.07 -24.11
C LEU A 520 -28.99 16.24 -25.10
N SER A 521 -28.67 17.44 -24.62
CA SER A 521 -28.62 18.68 -25.40
C SER A 521 -27.23 18.95 -25.99
N GLY A 522 -26.16 18.48 -25.31
CA GLY A 522 -24.78 18.84 -25.61
C GLY A 522 -24.39 20.25 -25.16
N ILE A 523 -25.30 20.99 -24.51
CA ILE A 523 -25.09 22.36 -24.03
C ILE A 523 -24.95 22.35 -22.50
N ILE A 524 -26.04 22.08 -21.79
CA ILE A 524 -26.04 21.88 -20.34
C ILE A 524 -26.86 20.62 -20.09
N ASP A 525 -26.21 19.59 -19.57
CA ASP A 525 -26.83 18.30 -19.36
C ASP A 525 -26.68 17.84 -17.91
N ILE A 526 -27.71 17.15 -17.41
CA ILE A 526 -27.72 16.56 -16.08
C ILE A 526 -27.71 15.05 -16.22
N ALA A 527 -26.71 14.39 -15.65
CA ALA A 527 -26.60 12.94 -15.66
C ALA A 527 -26.61 12.36 -14.25
N ILE A 528 -27.42 11.33 -14.06
CA ILE A 528 -27.31 10.48 -12.87
C ILE A 528 -26.05 9.64 -13.01
N MET A 529 -25.15 9.67 -12.02
CA MET A 529 -23.83 9.00 -12.06
C MET A 529 -23.93 7.53 -12.50
N GLN A 530 -24.91 6.78 -12.00
CA GLN A 530 -25.12 5.37 -12.37
C GLN A 530 -25.41 5.18 -13.88
N SER A 531 -26.02 6.17 -14.53
CA SER A 531 -26.33 6.14 -15.97
C SER A 531 -25.14 6.51 -16.86
N MET A 532 -24.00 6.91 -16.26
CA MET A 532 -22.75 7.19 -16.97
C MET A 532 -21.93 5.93 -17.28
N PHE A 533 -22.35 4.77 -16.79
CA PHE A 533 -21.74 3.49 -17.14
C PHE A 533 -22.46 2.86 -18.34
N GLU A 534 -21.67 2.21 -19.18
CA GLU A 534 -22.14 1.28 -20.21
C GLU A 534 -22.49 -0.08 -19.61
N LYS A 535 -23.10 -0.96 -20.41
CA LYS A 535 -23.49 -2.32 -19.98
C LYS A 535 -22.28 -3.16 -19.53
N ASP A 536 -21.12 -2.92 -20.12
CA ASP A 536 -19.84 -3.55 -19.79
C ASP A 536 -19.10 -2.87 -18.61
N LYS A 537 -19.76 -1.91 -17.95
CA LYS A 537 -19.19 -1.07 -16.86
C LYS A 537 -18.05 -0.13 -17.32
N GLY A 538 -17.89 0.10 -18.63
CA GLY A 538 -17.09 1.20 -19.15
C GLY A 538 -17.75 2.55 -18.89
N VAL A 539 -16.98 3.63 -18.78
CA VAL A 539 -17.53 5.00 -18.67
C VAL A 539 -17.90 5.49 -20.07
N LYS A 540 -19.09 6.07 -20.21
CA LYS A 540 -19.56 6.65 -21.47
C LYS A 540 -18.61 7.74 -21.97
N GLN A 541 -18.14 7.62 -23.22
CA GLN A 541 -17.24 8.59 -23.84
C GLN A 541 -17.85 10.01 -23.93
N LEU A 542 -19.17 10.14 -23.83
CA LEU A 542 -19.87 11.44 -23.83
C LEU A 542 -19.33 12.42 -22.79
N ILE A 543 -18.75 11.94 -21.68
CA ILE A 543 -18.17 12.82 -20.66
C ILE A 543 -17.07 13.74 -21.22
N ASN A 544 -16.41 13.33 -22.29
CA ASN A 544 -15.36 14.10 -22.96
C ASN A 544 -15.89 15.18 -23.91
N GLN A 545 -17.21 15.33 -24.03
CA GLN A 545 -17.85 16.38 -24.83
C GLN A 545 -18.13 17.65 -24.01
N TYR A 546 -17.79 17.66 -22.72
CA TYR A 546 -18.08 18.77 -21.81
C TYR A 546 -16.79 19.44 -21.34
N GLY A 547 -16.76 20.76 -21.41
CA GLY A 547 -15.63 21.56 -20.92
C GLY A 547 -15.69 21.89 -19.44
N LEU A 548 -16.90 21.78 -18.86
CA LEU A 548 -17.18 21.99 -17.44
C LEU A 548 -17.95 20.78 -16.88
N ILE A 549 -17.47 20.24 -15.77
CA ILE A 549 -18.17 19.21 -14.99
C ILE A 549 -18.43 19.73 -13.59
N ILE A 550 -19.67 19.59 -13.13
CA ILE A 550 -20.05 19.89 -11.75
C ILE A 550 -20.55 18.60 -11.11
N VAL A 551 -19.96 18.22 -9.98
CA VAL A 551 -20.34 17.02 -9.23
C VAL A 551 -21.09 17.43 -7.98
N ASP A 552 -22.41 17.21 -7.97
CA ASP A 552 -23.24 17.49 -6.81
C ASP A 552 -23.19 16.33 -5.80
N GLU A 553 -23.19 16.68 -4.53
CA GLU A 553 -22.88 15.78 -3.42
C GLU A 553 -21.63 14.93 -3.72
N CYS A 554 -20.54 15.64 -4.07
CA CYS A 554 -19.28 15.02 -4.51
C CYS A 554 -18.63 14.10 -3.47
N HIS A 555 -19.12 14.11 -2.23
CA HIS A 555 -18.74 13.11 -1.23
C HIS A 555 -19.04 11.67 -1.71
N HIS A 556 -19.98 11.45 -2.64
CA HIS A 556 -20.23 10.13 -3.23
C HIS A 556 -19.11 9.63 -4.17
N ILE A 557 -18.19 10.47 -4.64
CA ILE A 557 -17.08 10.08 -5.52
C ILE A 557 -16.22 8.96 -4.92
N SER A 558 -16.15 8.87 -3.59
CA SER A 558 -15.36 7.85 -2.90
C SER A 558 -15.87 6.42 -3.08
N ALA A 559 -17.07 6.22 -3.62
CA ALA A 559 -17.46 4.92 -4.13
C ALA A 559 -16.56 4.54 -5.31
N THR A 560 -15.90 3.39 -5.24
CA THR A 560 -14.85 2.92 -6.17
C THR A 560 -15.21 3.02 -7.66
N ASN A 561 -16.49 2.93 -8.01
CA ASN A 561 -16.91 3.08 -9.41
C ASN A 561 -17.04 4.54 -9.85
N PHE A 562 -17.48 5.46 -8.99
CA PHE A 562 -17.78 6.84 -9.39
C PHE A 562 -16.53 7.68 -9.62
N SER A 563 -15.42 7.40 -8.93
CA SER A 563 -14.11 8.00 -9.24
C SER A 563 -13.71 7.80 -10.70
N ARG A 564 -14.02 6.63 -11.29
CA ARG A 564 -13.73 6.30 -12.70
C ARG A 564 -14.42 7.26 -13.67
N ILE A 565 -15.59 7.80 -13.32
CA ILE A 565 -16.29 8.78 -14.14
C ILE A 565 -15.42 10.03 -14.27
N ILE A 566 -14.93 10.56 -13.15
CA ILE A 566 -14.16 11.80 -13.12
C ILE A 566 -12.75 11.61 -13.70
N SER A 567 -12.10 10.47 -13.43
CA SER A 567 -10.77 10.15 -13.99
C SER A 567 -10.77 9.93 -15.52
N SER A 568 -11.95 9.73 -16.11
CA SER A 568 -12.12 9.60 -17.56
C SER A 568 -12.37 10.94 -18.27
N ALA A 569 -12.58 12.03 -17.53
CA ALA A 569 -13.03 13.30 -18.08
C ALA A 569 -11.88 14.21 -18.51
N ASN A 570 -11.86 14.62 -19.79
CA ASN A 570 -10.91 15.61 -20.31
C ASN A 570 -11.27 17.07 -20.01
N ALA A 571 -12.37 17.33 -19.31
CA ALA A 571 -12.87 18.68 -19.05
C ALA A 571 -11.81 19.58 -18.42
N LYS A 572 -11.69 20.83 -18.89
CA LYS A 572 -10.82 21.83 -18.28
C LYS A 572 -11.28 22.18 -16.87
N TYR A 573 -12.59 22.34 -16.67
CA TYR A 573 -13.16 22.76 -15.40
C TYR A 573 -13.88 21.59 -14.70
N ILE A 574 -13.54 21.33 -13.43
CA ILE A 574 -14.21 20.31 -12.60
C ILE A 574 -14.43 20.85 -11.19
N TYR A 575 -15.69 20.98 -10.78
CA TYR A 575 -16.03 21.43 -9.42
C TYR A 575 -16.84 20.39 -8.68
N GLY A 576 -16.49 20.16 -7.42
CA GLY A 576 -17.27 19.34 -6.48
C GLY A 576 -18.11 20.23 -5.56
N LEU A 577 -19.38 19.89 -5.33
CA LEU A 577 -20.26 20.58 -4.40
C LEU A 577 -20.67 19.59 -3.31
N THR A 578 -20.44 19.92 -2.04
CA THR A 578 -20.82 19.03 -0.92
C THR A 578 -21.00 19.81 0.37
N ALA A 579 -21.84 19.30 1.28
CA ALA A 579 -21.88 19.79 2.66
C ALA A 579 -20.84 19.12 3.56
N THR A 580 -20.37 17.94 3.18
CA THR A 580 -19.51 17.08 3.99
C THR A 580 -18.32 16.62 3.17
N PRO A 581 -17.30 17.49 2.96
CA PRO A 581 -16.11 17.10 2.21
C PRO A 581 -15.29 16.05 2.97
N ILE A 582 -15.28 16.12 4.30
CA ILE A 582 -14.65 15.12 5.16
C ILE A 582 -15.66 14.02 5.49
N ARG A 583 -15.32 12.79 5.11
CA ARG A 583 -16.15 11.61 5.37
C ARG A 583 -15.70 10.87 6.62
N LYS A 584 -16.67 10.30 7.34
CA LYS A 584 -16.42 9.45 8.53
C LYS A 584 -15.68 8.15 8.21
N ASP A 585 -15.79 7.66 6.97
CA ASP A 585 -15.10 6.44 6.52
C ASP A 585 -13.66 6.68 6.06
N GLY A 586 -13.14 7.92 6.14
CA GLY A 586 -11.75 8.25 5.80
C GLY A 586 -11.44 8.30 4.30
N HIS A 587 -12.36 7.97 3.39
CA HIS A 587 -12.05 7.93 1.95
C HIS A 587 -12.15 9.30 1.25
N HIS A 588 -12.31 10.39 1.99
CA HIS A 588 -12.42 11.74 1.43
C HIS A 588 -11.20 12.22 0.60
N PRO A 589 -9.94 11.76 0.78
CA PRO A 589 -8.83 12.21 -0.06
C PRO A 589 -9.06 12.04 -1.57
N ILE A 590 -9.83 11.02 -1.98
CA ILE A 590 -10.16 10.78 -3.38
C ILE A 590 -10.98 11.92 -4.02
N ILE A 591 -11.80 12.61 -3.22
CA ILE A 591 -12.58 13.78 -3.66
C ILE A 591 -11.60 14.88 -4.07
N PHE A 592 -10.62 15.16 -3.20
CA PHE A 592 -9.64 16.21 -3.45
C PHE A 592 -8.66 15.86 -4.57
N MET A 593 -8.31 14.58 -4.72
CA MET A 593 -7.50 14.12 -5.85
C MET A 593 -8.22 14.34 -7.20
N HIS A 594 -9.53 14.18 -7.28
CA HIS A 594 -10.27 14.34 -8.54
C HIS A 594 -10.82 15.74 -8.80
N CYS A 595 -11.34 16.41 -7.76
CA CYS A 595 -11.98 17.72 -7.87
C CYS A 595 -11.08 18.88 -7.44
N GLY A 596 -9.90 18.63 -6.88
CA GLY A 596 -9.05 19.66 -6.29
C GLY A 596 -9.36 19.94 -4.81
N PRO A 597 -8.57 20.80 -4.15
CA PRO A 597 -8.75 21.13 -2.74
C PRO A 597 -10.04 21.92 -2.49
N ILE A 598 -10.39 22.09 -1.21
CA ILE A 598 -11.47 23.01 -0.81
C ILE A 598 -11.07 24.44 -1.20
N ARG A 599 -12.01 25.17 -1.82
CA ARG A 599 -11.85 26.56 -2.23
C ARG A 599 -12.98 27.40 -1.63
#